data_AF-C5FJJ5-F1
#
_entry.id   AF-C5FJJ5-F1
#
_cell.length_a   1.000
_cell.length_b   1.000
_cell.length_c   1.000
_cell.angle_alpha   90.00
_cell.angle_beta   90.00
_cell.angle_gamma   90.00
#
_symmetry.space_group_name_H-M   'P 1'
#
loop_
_entity.id
_entity.type
_entity.pdbx_description
1 polymer ?
#
loop_
_entity_poly.entity_id
_entity_poly.type
_entity_poly.pdbx_seq_one_letter_code
_entity_poly.pdbx_strand_id
1 'polypeptide(L)'
;MPLSIAEFTKAIAPTSEKTTYRGNCHCGNVRFTISIGTLEKNKVVRCNCSSCVKHGYLLVYPKIEDVVFTHGSMDTMSEYRCATKSRPHKFCGNCGTPVMIQLEHGETNHLRENVAVNIRTLEDIDEVLDKLQFLEVDGKNYIGERYSLPPL
;
A
#
# COMPACT_ATOMS: atom_id res chain seq x y z
N MET A 1 12.40 2.61 -14.74
CA MET A 1 12.32 1.64 -13.65
C MET A 1 13.29 0.55 -14.09
N PRO A 2 14.20 -0.02 -13.27
CA PRO A 2 14.88 -1.22 -13.75
C PRO A 2 13.86 -2.38 -13.86
N LEU A 3 12.82 -2.33 -13.02
CA LEU A 3 11.54 -3.04 -13.12
C LEU A 3 10.82 -2.77 -14.46
N SER A 4 10.34 -3.75 -15.21
CA SER A 4 9.17 -3.59 -16.10
C SER A 4 7.88 -3.78 -15.30
N ILE A 5 6.73 -3.37 -15.84
CA ILE A 5 5.43 -3.62 -15.20
C ILE A 5 5.19 -5.12 -14.97
N ALA A 6 5.66 -5.98 -15.89
CA ALA A 6 5.57 -7.43 -15.77
C ALA A 6 6.43 -7.97 -14.63
N GLU A 7 7.68 -7.50 -14.51
CA GLU A 7 8.58 -7.90 -13.42
C GLU A 7 8.08 -7.40 -12.05
N PHE A 8 7.55 -6.18 -11.99
CA PHE A 8 6.91 -5.66 -10.78
C PHE A 8 5.72 -6.54 -10.38
N THR A 9 4.81 -6.81 -11.32
CA THR A 9 3.63 -7.67 -11.12
C THR A 9 4.03 -9.06 -10.61
N LYS A 10 5.07 -9.66 -11.20
CA LYS A 10 5.60 -10.96 -10.75
C LYS A 10 6.18 -10.88 -9.33
N ALA A 11 6.84 -9.79 -8.99
CA ALA A 11 7.49 -9.60 -7.69
C ALA A 11 6.51 -9.42 -6.53
N ILE A 12 5.31 -8.89 -6.79
CA ILE A 12 4.25 -8.69 -5.79
C ILE A 12 3.18 -9.78 -5.81
N ALA A 13 3.35 -10.82 -6.64
CA ALA A 13 2.37 -11.88 -6.78
C ALA A 13 2.19 -12.66 -5.47
N PRO A 14 0.95 -13.03 -5.10
CA PRO A 14 0.66 -13.73 -3.86
C PRO A 14 1.28 -15.13 -3.84
N THR A 15 1.71 -15.56 -2.65
CA THR A 15 2.09 -16.94 -2.38
C THR A 15 0.84 -17.81 -2.15
N SER A 16 0.98 -19.13 -2.32
CA SER A 16 -0.13 -20.08 -2.12
C SER A 16 -0.58 -20.20 -0.67
N GLU A 17 0.35 -20.10 0.29
CA GLU A 17 0.05 -20.06 1.72
C GLU A 17 -0.26 -18.63 2.15
N LYS A 18 -1.31 -18.47 2.95
CA LYS A 18 -1.75 -17.18 3.49
C LYS A 18 -1.67 -17.17 5.01
N THR A 19 -1.25 -16.04 5.55
CA THR A 19 -1.27 -15.65 6.94
C THR A 19 -2.16 -14.42 7.06
N THR A 20 -3.01 -14.41 8.08
CA THR A 20 -3.90 -13.27 8.34
C THR A 20 -3.24 -12.29 9.29
N TYR A 21 -3.21 -11.02 8.90
CA TYR A 21 -2.70 -9.91 9.68
C TYR A 21 -3.83 -8.98 10.05
N ARG A 22 -3.87 -8.53 11.31
CA ARG A 22 -4.79 -7.50 11.77
C ARG A 22 -4.17 -6.13 11.58
N GLY A 23 -4.99 -5.15 11.23
CA GLY A 23 -4.56 -3.77 11.11
C GLY A 23 -5.64 -2.76 11.44
N ASN A 24 -5.20 -1.56 11.77
CA ASN A 24 -6.06 -0.44 12.12
C ASN A 24 -5.39 0.90 11.82
N CYS A 25 -6.22 1.93 11.62
CA CYS A 25 -5.71 3.31 11.71
C CYS A 25 -5.39 3.64 13.18
N HIS A 26 -4.64 4.73 13.42
CA HIS A 26 -4.16 5.07 14.76
C HIS A 26 -5.30 5.22 15.80
N CYS A 27 -6.42 5.84 15.44
CA CYS A 27 -7.57 6.00 16.34
C CYS A 27 -8.52 4.80 16.39
N GLY A 28 -8.30 3.77 15.55
CA GLY A 28 -9.14 2.58 15.51
C GLY A 28 -10.50 2.73 14.81
N ASN A 29 -10.79 3.87 14.18
CA ASN A 29 -12.02 4.06 13.37
C ASN A 29 -12.04 3.27 12.05
N VAL A 30 -10.88 2.77 11.62
CA VAL A 30 -10.75 1.85 10.51
C VAL A 30 -10.02 0.63 11.07
N ARG A 31 -10.65 -0.55 10.97
CA ARG A 31 -10.08 -1.83 11.41
C ARG A 31 -10.33 -2.87 10.34
N PHE A 32 -9.32 -3.66 10.05
CA PHE A 32 -9.37 -4.63 8.97
C PHE A 32 -8.40 -5.78 9.20
N THR A 33 -8.57 -6.83 8.41
CA THR A 33 -7.59 -7.90 8.27
C THR A 33 -7.17 -8.03 6.82
N ILE A 34 -5.93 -8.42 6.59
CA ILE A 34 -5.45 -8.83 5.26
C ILE A 34 -4.96 -10.27 5.32
N SER A 35 -5.18 -11.04 4.25
CA SER A 35 -4.66 -12.39 4.11
C SER A 35 -3.69 -12.48 2.94
N ILE A 36 -2.40 -12.59 3.25
CA ILE A 36 -1.30 -12.66 2.26
C ILE A 36 -0.28 -13.69 2.73
N GLY A 37 0.67 -14.09 1.89
CA GLY A 37 1.87 -14.78 2.37
C GLY A 37 2.55 -14.08 3.54
N THR A 38 3.34 -14.81 4.31
CA THR A 38 4.08 -14.24 5.43
C THR A 38 4.88 -13.01 4.99
N LEU A 39 4.87 -11.92 5.75
CA LEU A 39 5.56 -10.67 5.41
C LEU A 39 7.07 -10.85 5.14
N GLU A 40 7.72 -11.85 5.74
CA GLU A 40 9.13 -12.19 5.48
C GLU A 40 9.36 -12.81 4.09
N LYS A 41 8.36 -13.52 3.56
CA LYS A 41 8.40 -14.15 2.22
C LYS A 41 7.81 -13.26 1.14
N ASN A 42 6.94 -12.33 1.52
CA ASN A 42 6.38 -11.33 0.60
C ASN A 42 7.30 -10.13 0.48
N LYS A 43 7.44 -9.60 -0.74
CA LYS A 43 8.21 -8.38 -0.96
C LYS A 43 7.39 -7.17 -0.53
N VAL A 44 7.93 -6.41 0.42
CA VAL A 44 7.39 -5.11 0.82
C VAL A 44 7.92 -4.05 -0.12
N VAL A 45 7.03 -3.34 -0.82
CA VAL A 45 7.45 -2.29 -1.74
C VAL A 45 7.81 -1.03 -0.97
N ARG A 46 9.04 -0.56 -1.19
CA ARG A 46 9.54 0.73 -0.72
C ARG A 46 9.79 1.62 -1.92
N CYS A 47 9.00 2.68 -2.03
CA CYS A 47 9.05 3.60 -3.17
C CYS A 47 9.53 4.98 -2.71
N ASN A 48 10.42 5.60 -3.48
CA ASN A 48 10.99 6.91 -3.20
C ASN A 48 10.23 8.09 -3.86
N CYS A 49 9.06 7.88 -4.44
CA CYS A 49 8.27 8.98 -4.99
C CYS A 49 7.77 9.91 -3.88
N SER A 50 7.44 11.15 -4.24
CA SER A 50 7.01 12.17 -3.29
C SER A 50 5.86 11.73 -2.39
N SER A 51 4.82 11.14 -2.96
CA SER A 51 3.67 10.64 -2.20
C SER A 51 4.06 9.50 -1.26
N CYS A 52 4.88 8.54 -1.70
CA CYS A 52 5.33 7.45 -0.84
C CYS A 52 6.21 7.91 0.31
N VAL A 53 7.12 8.85 0.05
CA VAL A 53 7.97 9.45 1.09
C VAL A 53 7.14 10.26 2.08
N LYS A 54 6.24 11.13 1.62
CA LYS A 54 5.45 12.02 2.50
C LYS A 54 4.43 11.27 3.36
N HIS A 55 3.82 10.20 2.84
CA HIS A 55 2.87 9.38 3.58
C HIS A 55 3.53 8.23 4.36
N GLY A 56 4.85 8.01 4.19
CA GLY A 56 5.58 6.93 4.85
C GLY A 56 5.16 5.52 4.42
N TYR A 57 4.72 5.36 3.17
CA TYR A 57 4.20 4.08 2.65
C TYR A 57 5.27 2.98 2.62
N LEU A 58 4.92 1.83 3.19
CA LEU A 58 5.54 0.53 2.95
C LEU A 58 4.43 -0.43 2.52
N LEU A 59 4.45 -0.90 1.27
CA LEU A 59 3.25 -1.46 0.65
C LEU A 59 3.34 -2.96 0.42
N VAL A 60 2.25 -3.66 0.73
CA VAL A 60 1.96 -5.04 0.27
C VAL A 60 0.70 -5.04 -0.58
N TYR A 61 0.50 -6.09 -1.38
CA TYR A 61 -0.51 -6.11 -2.43
C TYR A 61 -1.48 -7.29 -2.27
N PRO A 62 -2.31 -7.33 -1.20
CA PRO A 62 -3.39 -8.30 -1.11
C PRO A 62 -4.39 -8.10 -2.25
N LYS A 63 -5.06 -9.19 -2.62
CA LYS A 63 -6.29 -9.10 -3.41
C LYS A 63 -7.36 -8.36 -2.63
N ILE A 64 -8.26 -7.67 -3.34
CA ILE A 64 -9.41 -7.00 -2.73
C ILE A 64 -10.24 -7.98 -1.89
N GLU A 65 -10.46 -9.21 -2.38
CA GLU A 65 -11.20 -10.26 -1.68
C GLU A 65 -10.54 -10.73 -0.37
N ASP A 66 -9.23 -10.49 -0.21
CA ASP A 66 -8.45 -10.85 0.98
C ASP A 66 -8.37 -9.73 2.02
N VAL A 67 -9.04 -8.59 1.78
CA VAL A 67 -9.13 -7.47 2.72
C VAL A 67 -10.53 -7.43 3.31
N VAL A 68 -10.64 -7.71 4.61
CA VAL A 68 -11.92 -7.73 5.33
C VAL A 68 -11.93 -6.61 6.37
N PHE A 69 -12.86 -5.67 6.24
CA PHE A 69 -13.05 -4.62 7.24
C PHE A 69 -13.92 -5.13 8.39
N THR A 70 -13.44 -4.97 9.62
CA THR A 70 -14.20 -5.26 10.85
C THR A 70 -14.80 -4.00 11.46
N HIS A 71 -14.31 -2.82 11.09
CA HIS A 71 -14.90 -1.54 11.43
C HIS A 71 -14.54 -0.48 10.37
N GLY A 72 -15.52 0.34 9.99
CA GLY A 72 -15.43 1.19 8.81
C GLY A 72 -15.48 0.39 7.50
N SER A 73 -15.14 1.03 6.39
CA SER A 73 -15.02 0.42 5.07
C SER A 73 -14.11 1.25 4.18
N MET A 74 -13.77 0.71 3.01
CA MET A 74 -13.01 1.44 1.98
C MET A 74 -13.69 2.75 1.57
N ASP A 75 -15.02 2.78 1.53
CA ASP A 75 -15.82 3.94 1.11
C ASP A 75 -15.96 5.01 2.20
N THR A 76 -15.87 4.61 3.47
CA THR A 76 -15.94 5.57 4.60
C THR A 76 -14.62 6.32 4.84
N MET A 77 -13.52 5.85 4.23
CA MET A 77 -12.23 6.51 4.33
C MET A 77 -12.16 7.74 3.43
N SER A 78 -11.46 8.78 3.91
CA SER A 78 -11.11 9.92 3.07
C SER A 78 -10.11 9.51 2.00
N GLU A 79 -10.12 10.22 0.87
CA GLU A 79 -9.21 9.94 -0.24
C GLU A 79 -8.43 11.17 -0.68
N TYR A 80 -7.19 10.93 -1.10
CA TYR A 80 -6.36 11.90 -1.77
C TYR A 80 -5.88 11.33 -3.11
N ARG A 81 -5.93 12.14 -4.17
CA ARG A 81 -5.48 11.76 -5.51
C ARG A 81 -4.31 12.64 -5.92
N CYS A 82 -3.12 12.06 -6.01
CA CYS A 82 -1.92 12.75 -6.47
C CYS A 82 -1.57 12.41 -7.93
N ALA A 83 -0.68 13.19 -8.54
CA ALA A 83 -0.10 12.95 -9.86
C ALA A 83 -1.15 12.68 -10.95
N THR A 84 -1.19 11.46 -11.51
CA THR A 84 -2.13 11.04 -12.56
C THR A 84 -3.58 10.99 -12.11
N LYS A 85 -3.85 11.16 -10.80
CA LYS A 85 -5.17 11.08 -10.16
C LYS A 85 -5.89 9.74 -10.30
N SER A 86 -5.22 8.73 -10.87
CA SER A 86 -5.80 7.42 -11.18
C SER A 86 -5.85 6.47 -9.98
N ARG A 87 -5.11 6.76 -8.91
CA ARG A 87 -4.97 5.87 -7.75
C ARG A 87 -5.37 6.63 -6.46
N PRO A 88 -6.58 6.39 -5.93
CA PRO A 88 -7.01 6.96 -4.66
C PRO A 88 -6.14 6.46 -3.52
N HIS A 89 -5.50 7.39 -2.80
CA HIS A 89 -4.84 7.14 -1.52
C HIS A 89 -5.87 7.26 -0.41
N LYS A 90 -6.28 6.14 0.18
CA LYS A 90 -7.27 6.07 1.25
C LYS A 90 -6.60 6.24 2.62
N PHE A 91 -7.15 7.12 3.44
CA PHE A 91 -6.68 7.41 4.79
C PHE A 91 -7.85 7.61 5.75
N CYS A 92 -7.59 7.42 7.04
CA CYS A 92 -8.59 7.67 8.06
C CYS A 92 -8.89 9.17 8.16
N GLY A 93 -10.12 9.59 7.87
CA GLY A 93 -10.52 11.00 7.97
C GLY A 93 -10.46 11.58 9.38
N ASN A 94 -10.42 10.73 10.42
CA ASN A 94 -10.35 11.18 11.81
C ASN A 94 -8.92 11.43 12.31
N CYS A 95 -7.95 10.58 11.97
CA CYS A 95 -6.57 10.67 12.48
C CYS A 95 -5.50 10.84 11.40
N GLY A 96 -5.87 10.86 10.12
CA GLY A 96 -4.93 11.04 9.01
C GLY A 96 -4.07 9.81 8.67
N THR A 97 -4.18 8.68 9.38
CA THR A 97 -3.36 7.49 9.09
C THR A 97 -3.58 7.02 7.64
N PRO A 98 -2.52 6.92 6.81
CA PRO A 98 -2.61 6.44 5.45
C PRO A 98 -2.71 4.90 5.43
N VAL A 99 -3.87 4.38 5.00
CA VAL A 99 -4.20 2.96 5.14
C VAL A 99 -3.86 2.18 3.88
N MET A 100 -4.32 2.63 2.71
CA MET A 100 -4.13 1.89 1.47
C MET A 100 -4.23 2.77 0.22
N ILE A 101 -3.89 2.20 -0.93
CA ILE A 101 -4.03 2.80 -2.26
C ILE A 101 -4.85 1.85 -3.13
N GLN A 102 -5.92 2.36 -3.73
CA GLN A 102 -6.71 1.63 -4.72
C GLN A 102 -5.98 1.57 -6.06
N LEU A 103 -6.05 0.42 -6.72
CA LEU A 103 -5.33 0.12 -7.97
C LEU A 103 -6.27 -0.24 -9.14
N GLU A 104 -7.56 0.10 -9.04
CA GLU A 104 -8.62 -0.26 -9.99
C GLU A 104 -8.34 0.17 -11.45
N HIS A 105 -7.47 1.17 -11.65
CA HIS A 105 -7.01 1.63 -12.97
C HIS A 105 -5.55 1.25 -13.25
N GLY A 106 -5.04 0.19 -12.61
CA GLY A 106 -3.72 -0.36 -12.83
C GLY A 106 -3.55 -0.91 -14.25
N GLU A 107 -2.32 -0.98 -14.72
CA GLU A 107 -1.96 -1.34 -16.09
C GLU A 107 -2.16 -2.83 -16.39
N THR A 108 -2.22 -3.68 -15.35
CA THR A 108 -2.41 -5.14 -15.45
C THR A 108 -3.65 -5.59 -14.66
N ASN A 109 -4.23 -6.74 -15.04
CA ASN A 109 -5.33 -7.35 -14.26
C ASN A 109 -4.93 -7.59 -12.81
N HIS A 110 -3.69 -8.05 -12.60
CA HIS A 110 -3.16 -8.29 -11.26
C HIS A 110 -3.21 -7.03 -10.39
N LEU A 111 -2.86 -5.86 -10.94
CA LEU A 111 -2.97 -4.61 -10.19
C LEU A 111 -4.42 -4.25 -9.91
N ARG A 112 -5.32 -4.43 -10.88
CA ARG A 112 -6.74 -4.08 -10.74
C ARG A 112 -7.50 -4.93 -9.72
N GLU A 113 -7.06 -6.17 -9.51
CA GLU A 113 -7.64 -7.11 -8.53
C GLU A 113 -7.07 -6.93 -7.11
N ASN A 114 -6.06 -6.08 -6.95
CA ASN A 114 -5.35 -5.85 -5.69
C ASN A 114 -5.55 -4.42 -5.15
N VAL A 115 -5.23 -4.25 -3.87
CA VAL A 115 -4.99 -2.93 -3.26
C VAL A 115 -3.59 -2.89 -2.68
N ALA A 116 -2.99 -1.71 -2.60
CA ALA A 116 -1.70 -1.56 -1.92
C ALA A 116 -1.95 -1.15 -0.45
N VAL A 117 -1.73 -2.06 0.49
CA VAL A 117 -1.94 -1.82 1.93
C VAL A 117 -0.65 -1.37 2.58
N ASN A 118 -0.73 -0.33 3.41
CA ASN A 118 0.40 0.17 4.18
C ASN A 118 0.67 -0.75 5.38
N ILE A 119 1.78 -1.49 5.40
CA ILE A 119 2.08 -2.43 6.49
C ILE A 119 2.25 -1.72 7.85
N ARG A 120 2.49 -0.41 7.86
CA ARG A 120 2.60 0.38 9.10
C ARG A 120 1.29 0.48 9.89
N THR A 121 0.18 0.05 9.31
CA THR A 121 -1.11 -0.04 10.01
C THR A 121 -1.37 -1.44 10.58
N LEU A 122 -0.48 -2.40 10.36
CA LEU A 122 -0.61 -3.75 10.92
C LEU A 122 -0.09 -3.79 12.36
N GLU A 123 -0.72 -4.63 13.18
CA GLU A 123 -0.27 -4.90 14.55
C GLU A 123 1.14 -5.48 14.56
N ASP A 124 1.93 -5.12 15.57
CA ASP A 124 3.27 -5.63 15.87
C ASP A 124 4.28 -5.55 14.70
N ILE A 125 4.03 -4.66 13.73
CA ILE A 125 4.88 -4.54 12.54
C ILE A 125 6.31 -4.12 12.90
N ASP A 126 6.48 -3.34 13.96
CA ASP A 126 7.77 -2.86 14.44
C ASP A 126 8.69 -3.98 14.93
N GLU A 127 8.15 -5.13 15.35
CA GLU A 127 8.92 -6.31 15.78
C GLU A 127 9.55 -7.09 14.61
N VAL A 128 9.11 -6.82 13.38
CA VAL A 128 9.54 -7.55 12.18
C VAL A 128 10.13 -6.66 11.08
N LEU A 129 10.10 -5.33 11.23
CA LEU A 129 10.56 -4.37 10.20
C LEU A 129 11.99 -4.64 9.70
N ASP A 130 12.89 -5.09 10.58
CA ASP A 130 14.29 -5.40 10.29
C ASP A 130 14.47 -6.72 9.52
N LYS A 131 13.47 -7.61 9.56
CA LYS A 131 13.46 -8.92 8.88
C LYS A 131 12.80 -8.86 7.49
N LEU A 132 12.14 -7.75 7.14
CA LEU A 132 11.39 -7.64 5.89
C LEU A 132 12.31 -7.50 4.68
N GLN A 133 11.91 -8.13 3.58
CA GLN A 133 12.56 -7.94 2.28
C GLN A 133 11.91 -6.79 1.51
N PHE A 134 12.70 -5.76 1.22
CA PHE A 134 12.22 -4.61 0.47
C PHE A 134 12.44 -4.77 -1.04
N LEU A 135 11.38 -4.52 -1.82
CA LEU A 135 11.48 -4.24 -3.25
C LEU A 135 11.59 -2.73 -3.44
N GLU A 136 12.79 -2.26 -3.79
CA GLU A 136 13.03 -0.85 -4.05
C GLU A 136 12.42 -0.41 -5.39
N VAL A 137 11.64 0.66 -5.36
CA VAL A 137 11.04 1.27 -6.54
C VAL A 137 11.48 2.73 -6.65
N ASP A 138 12.10 3.07 -7.80
CA ASP A 138 12.52 4.43 -8.12
C ASP A 138 11.36 5.27 -8.67
N GLY A 139 10.31 5.47 -7.88
CA GLY A 139 9.15 6.24 -8.31
C GLY A 139 9.46 7.73 -8.56
N LYS A 140 10.54 8.25 -7.98
CA LYS A 140 11.03 9.63 -8.16
C LYS A 140 11.39 9.98 -9.60
N ASN A 141 11.83 8.99 -10.38
CA ASN A 141 12.20 9.19 -11.78
C ASN A 141 11.18 8.58 -12.77
N TYR A 142 10.22 7.78 -12.30
CA TYR A 142 9.35 6.97 -13.18
C TYR A 142 7.83 7.06 -12.92
N ILE A 143 7.37 7.63 -11.80
CA ILE A 143 5.92 7.70 -11.47
C ILE A 143 5.39 9.13 -11.47
N GLY A 144 6.24 10.13 -11.22
CA GLY A 144 5.85 11.53 -11.27
C GLY A 144 7.01 12.46 -10.99
N GLU A 145 6.78 13.76 -11.15
CA GLU A 145 7.79 14.77 -10.87
C GLU A 145 8.20 14.77 -9.38
N ARG A 146 9.44 15.18 -9.12
CA ARG A 146 9.89 15.45 -7.75
C ARG A 146 8.96 16.51 -7.15
N TYR A 147 8.44 16.23 -5.95
CA TYR A 147 7.64 17.23 -5.25
C TYR A 147 8.46 18.50 -5.00
N SER A 148 7.95 19.60 -5.51
CA SER A 148 8.33 20.95 -5.14
C SER A 148 7.31 21.48 -4.15
N LEU A 149 7.79 22.19 -3.12
CA LEU A 149 6.91 22.95 -2.24
C LEU A 149 6.20 24.01 -3.09
N PRO A 150 4.86 24.08 -3.07
CA PRO A 150 4.15 25.19 -3.66
C PRO A 150 4.58 26.50 -2.99
N PRO A 151 4.60 27.63 -3.71
CA PRO A 151 4.77 28.94 -3.08
C PRO A 151 3.68 29.17 -2.02
N LEU A 152 4.03 29.94 -0.99
CA LEU A 152 3.13 30.36 0.08
C LEU A 152 2.00 31.25 -0.45
#